data_AF-A0ABD1BP17-F1
#
_entry.id   AF-A0ABD1BP17-F1
#
_cell.length_a   1.000
_cell.length_b   1.000
_cell.length_c   1.000
_cell.angle_alpha   90.00
_cell.angle_beta   90.00
_cell.angle_gamma   90.00
#
_symmetry.space_group_name_H-M   'P 1'
#
loop_
_entity.id
_entity.type
_entity.pdbx_description
1 polymer ?
#
loop_
_entity_poly.entity_id
_entity_poly.type
_entity_poly.pdbx_seq_one_letter_code
_entity_poly.pdbx_strand_id
1 'polypeptide(L)'
;MSENLIKSKLSETEFERCECCGMTEEYTVAYIESVRNLYAGKFICGLCSEAVKYEIFRCGKKQRRINVDEALKIHMRFCGEFVASPSPSPTVDFISAIGEMFRTRIMVVTSASSPAAPVSIKTVDGGAICAAMVIGGNGSCLHALSGGV
;
A
#
# COMPACT_ATOMS: atom_id res chain seq x y z
N MET A 1 35.03 20.96 -20.73
CA MET A 1 33.97 21.33 -21.71
C MET A 1 32.92 20.23 -21.88
N SER A 2 33.31 18.95 -21.82
CA SER A 2 32.41 17.79 -21.84
C SER A 2 31.42 17.73 -20.66
N GLU A 3 31.85 18.08 -19.45
CA GLU A 3 31.00 18.00 -18.25
C GLU A 3 29.81 18.98 -18.28
N ASN A 4 29.98 20.18 -18.86
CA ASN A 4 28.91 21.16 -18.98
C ASN A 4 27.86 20.76 -20.04
N LEU A 5 28.27 20.02 -21.09
CA LEU A 5 27.37 19.52 -22.13
C LEU A 5 26.56 18.30 -21.66
N ILE A 6 27.14 17.46 -20.80
CA ILE A 6 26.42 16.36 -20.14
C ILE A 6 25.43 16.93 -19.12
N LYS A 7 25.82 17.97 -18.38
CA LYS A 7 24.95 18.66 -17.42
C LYS A 7 23.75 19.32 -18.11
N SER A 8 23.96 19.99 -19.25
CA SER A 8 22.86 20.65 -19.97
C SER A 8 21.84 19.67 -20.55
N LYS A 9 22.29 18.49 -21.01
CA LYS A 9 21.40 17.45 -21.55
C LYS A 9 20.63 16.68 -20.47
N LEU A 10 21.16 16.64 -19.24
CA LEU A 10 20.48 16.05 -18.08
C LEU A 10 19.46 16.99 -17.43
N SER A 11 19.55 18.30 -17.68
CA SER A 11 18.65 19.33 -17.13
C SER A 11 17.55 19.77 -18.09
N GLU A 12 17.53 19.25 -19.33
CA GLU A 12 16.46 19.53 -20.28
C GLU A 12 15.18 18.84 -19.80
N THR A 13 14.13 19.63 -19.60
CA THR A 13 12.83 19.17 -19.09
C THR A 13 11.72 19.39 -20.10
N GLU A 14 10.74 18.49 -20.09
CA GLU A 14 9.54 18.55 -20.90
C GLU A 14 8.31 18.16 -20.05
N PHE A 15 7.15 18.69 -20.43
CA PHE A 15 5.87 18.26 -19.85
C PHE A 15 5.35 17.05 -20.60
N GLU A 16 5.14 15.95 -19.88
CA GLU A 16 4.63 14.71 -20.47
C GLU A 16 3.40 14.23 -19.72
N ARG A 17 2.43 13.68 -20.47
CA ARG A 17 1.17 13.18 -19.93
C ARG A 17 1.28 11.68 -19.64
N CYS A 18 0.97 11.28 -18.42
CA CYS A 18 0.88 9.87 -18.03
C CYS A 18 -0.23 9.14 -18.80
N GLU A 19 0.11 8.04 -19.46
CA GLU A 19 -0.86 7.22 -20.22
C GLU A 19 -1.81 6.40 -19.33
N CYS A 20 -1.52 6.26 -18.03
CA CYS A 20 -2.40 5.56 -17.08
C CYS A 20 -3.47 6.49 -16.51
N CYS A 21 -3.05 7.59 -15.87
CA CYS A 21 -3.95 8.46 -15.10
C CYS A 21 -4.25 9.80 -15.77
N GLY A 22 -3.58 10.12 -16.89
CA GLY A 22 -3.80 11.36 -17.63
C GLY A 22 -3.22 12.62 -16.99
N MET A 23 -2.51 12.50 -15.87
CA MET A 23 -1.84 13.63 -15.22
C MET A 23 -0.61 14.06 -16.05
N THR A 24 -0.43 15.37 -16.21
CA THR A 24 0.73 15.97 -16.90
C THR A 24 1.65 16.59 -15.87
N GLU A 25 2.94 16.25 -15.93
CA GLU A 25 3.97 16.76 -15.01
C GLU A 25 5.26 17.05 -15.81
N GLU A 26 6.16 17.83 -15.21
CA GLU A 26 7.47 18.17 -15.76
C GLU A 26 8.51 17.10 -15.40
N TYR A 27 9.25 16.63 -16.39
CA TYR A 27 10.29 15.61 -16.23
C TYR A 27 11.52 15.91 -17.08
N THR A 28 12.68 15.40 -16.69
CA THR A 28 13.86 15.47 -17.57
C THR A 28 13.68 14.56 -18.79
N VAL A 29 14.18 14.99 -19.95
CA VAL A 29 14.11 14.20 -21.19
C VAL A 29 14.72 12.81 -21.00
N ALA A 30 15.86 12.74 -20.31
CA ALA A 30 16.50 11.47 -19.97
C ALA A 30 15.61 10.54 -19.12
N TYR A 31 14.85 11.10 -18.18
CA TYR A 31 13.89 10.32 -17.39
C TYR A 31 12.75 9.81 -18.28
N ILE A 32 12.18 10.67 -19.14
CA ILE A 32 11.11 10.30 -20.07
C ILE A 32 11.54 9.12 -20.96
N GLU A 33 12.72 9.18 -21.55
CA GLU A 33 13.28 8.10 -22.36
C GLU A 33 13.45 6.81 -21.55
N SER A 34 13.99 6.91 -20.32
CA SER A 34 14.17 5.74 -19.45
C SER A 34 12.85 5.05 -19.09
N VAL A 35 11.79 5.83 -18.83
CA VAL A 35 10.46 5.32 -18.53
C VAL A 35 9.89 4.60 -19.75
N ARG A 36 9.96 5.22 -20.93
CA ARG A 36 9.49 4.59 -22.18
C ARG A 36 10.21 3.27 -22.47
N ASN A 37 11.52 3.20 -22.19
CA ASN A 37 12.29 1.96 -22.34
C ASN A 37 11.84 0.85 -21.37
N LEU A 38 11.43 1.20 -20.15
CA LEU A 38 10.99 0.23 -19.14
C LEU A 38 9.55 -0.27 -19.36
N TYR A 39 8.68 0.58 -19.89
CA TYR A 39 7.23 0.34 -19.92
C TYR A 39 6.67 0.22 -21.35
N ALA A 40 7.32 -0.59 -22.19
CA ALA A 40 6.84 -0.93 -23.53
C ALA A 40 6.55 0.29 -24.42
N GLY A 41 7.41 1.31 -24.36
CA GLY A 41 7.28 2.55 -25.10
C GLY A 41 6.34 3.57 -24.46
N LYS A 42 5.68 3.23 -23.35
CA LYS A 42 4.71 4.10 -22.69
C LYS A 42 5.36 5.03 -21.69
N PHE A 43 4.85 6.27 -21.62
CA PHE A 43 5.19 7.16 -20.53
C PHE A 43 4.17 7.08 -19.39
N ILE A 44 4.67 6.85 -18.17
CA ILE A 44 3.86 6.82 -16.95
C ILE A 44 4.52 7.69 -15.86
N CYS A 45 3.70 8.37 -15.05
CA CYS A 45 4.23 9.20 -13.97
C CYS A 45 4.88 8.36 -12.86
N GLY A 46 5.60 9.04 -11.95
CA GLY A 46 6.31 8.39 -10.85
C GLY A 46 5.39 7.53 -9.97
N LEU A 47 4.17 7.99 -9.68
CA LEU A 47 3.20 7.23 -8.88
C LEU A 47 2.69 5.97 -9.60
N CYS A 48 2.39 6.07 -10.88
CA CYS A 48 2.00 4.92 -11.69
C CYS A 48 3.14 3.92 -11.85
N SER A 49 4.40 4.38 -11.95
CA SER A 49 5.57 3.49 -11.94
C SER A 49 5.66 2.65 -10.67
N GLU A 50 5.45 3.25 -9.49
CA GLU A 50 5.42 2.52 -8.23
C GLU A 50 4.23 1.57 -8.14
N ALA A 51 3.06 1.96 -8.66
CA ALA A 51 1.90 1.09 -8.73
C ALA A 51 2.13 -0.16 -9.61
N VAL A 52 2.82 -0.02 -10.75
CA VAL A 52 3.19 -1.16 -11.60
C VAL A 52 4.15 -2.12 -10.88
N LYS A 53 5.17 -1.59 -10.19
CA LYS A 53 6.06 -2.42 -9.35
C LYS A 53 5.28 -3.15 -8.25
N TYR A 54 4.28 -2.49 -7.66
CA TYR A 54 3.41 -3.09 -6.68
C TYR A 54 2.55 -4.23 -7.25
N GLU A 55 2.02 -4.10 -8.48
CA GLU A 55 1.27 -5.20 -9.10
C GLU A 55 2.15 -6.44 -9.33
N ILE A 56 3.42 -6.26 -9.75
CA ILE A 56 4.38 -7.37 -9.86
C ILE A 56 4.57 -8.06 -8.51
N PHE A 57 4.80 -7.27 -7.45
CA PHE A 57 4.98 -7.78 -6.09
C PHE A 57 3.72 -8.50 -5.57
N ARG A 58 2.54 -7.91 -5.77
CA ARG A 58 1.25 -8.44 -5.33
C ARG A 58 0.90 -9.76 -6.03
N CYS A 59 1.13 -9.85 -7.34
CA CYS A 59 0.94 -11.10 -8.08
C CYS A 59 1.97 -12.16 -7.68
N GLY A 60 3.21 -11.78 -7.41
CA GLY A 60 4.24 -12.66 -6.88
C GLY A 60 3.84 -13.32 -5.55
N LYS A 61 3.16 -12.58 -4.65
CA LYS A 61 2.59 -13.14 -3.40
C LYS A 61 1.49 -14.18 -3.64
N LYS A 62 0.82 -14.14 -4.79
CA LYS A 62 -0.22 -15.11 -5.20
C LYS A 62 0.34 -16.24 -6.06
N GLN A 63 1.66 -16.45 -6.04
CA GLN A 63 2.37 -17.44 -6.85
C GLN A 63 2.17 -17.27 -8.37
N ARG A 64 1.70 -16.10 -8.82
CA ARG A 64 1.60 -15.74 -10.24
C ARG A 64 2.72 -14.77 -10.59
N ARG A 65 3.74 -15.26 -11.28
CA ARG A 65 4.76 -14.38 -11.87
C ARG A 65 4.16 -13.66 -13.07
N ILE A 66 4.31 -12.34 -13.09
CA ILE A 66 3.92 -11.49 -14.22
C ILE A 66 5.10 -10.61 -14.60
N ASN A 67 5.20 -10.24 -15.87
CA ASN A 67 6.22 -9.32 -16.35
C ASN A 67 5.74 -7.85 -16.22
N VAL A 68 6.61 -6.90 -16.56
CA VAL A 68 6.32 -5.46 -16.47
C VAL A 68 5.15 -5.06 -17.37
N ASP A 69 5.08 -5.57 -18.60
CA ASP A 69 3.99 -5.28 -19.55
C ASP A 69 2.63 -5.76 -19.03
N GLU A 70 2.58 -6.96 -18.45
CA GLU A 70 1.36 -7.51 -17.86
C GLU A 70 0.93 -6.74 -16.62
N ALA A 71 1.88 -6.36 -15.76
CA ALA A 71 1.61 -5.50 -14.60
C ALA A 71 1.11 -4.12 -15.02
N LEU A 72 1.68 -3.55 -16.08
CA LEU A 72 1.25 -2.28 -16.67
C LEU A 72 -0.19 -2.36 -17.18
N LYS A 73 -0.54 -3.43 -17.90
CA LYS A 73 -1.92 -3.65 -18.39
C LYS A 73 -2.94 -3.77 -17.26
N ILE A 74 -2.58 -4.45 -16.16
CA ILE A 74 -3.42 -4.55 -14.96
C ILE A 74 -3.65 -3.15 -14.39
N HIS A 75 -2.58 -2.36 -14.23
CA HIS A 75 -2.68 -1.02 -13.67
C HIS A 75 -3.45 -0.05 -14.58
N MET A 76 -3.22 -0.07 -15.90
CA MET A 76 -3.95 0.76 -16.86
C MET A 76 -5.46 0.50 -16.83
N ARG A 77 -5.87 -0.77 -16.66
CA ARG A 77 -7.30 -1.11 -16.50
C ARG A 77 -7.87 -0.47 -15.23
N PHE A 78 -7.17 -0.61 -14.11
CA PHE A 78 -7.57 -0.01 -12.85
C PHE A 78 -7.67 1.52 -12.94
N CYS A 79 -6.68 2.18 -13.54
CA CYS A 79 -6.74 3.63 -13.76
C CYS A 79 -7.87 4.03 -14.69
N GLY A 80 -8.13 3.26 -15.76
CA GLY A 80 -9.25 3.53 -16.66
C GLY A 80 -10.60 3.46 -15.96
N GLU A 81 -10.81 2.46 -15.10
CA GLU A 81 -12.01 2.33 -14.27
C GLU A 81 -12.14 3.50 -13.28
N PHE A 82 -11.03 3.88 -12.64
CA PHE A 82 -10.99 5.00 -11.68
C PHE A 82 -11.30 6.34 -12.37
N VAL A 83 -10.69 6.62 -13.52
CA VAL A 83 -10.88 7.88 -14.27
C VAL A 83 -12.26 7.95 -14.92
N ALA A 84 -12.83 6.82 -15.35
CA ALA A 84 -14.16 6.78 -15.95
C ALA A 84 -15.31 6.84 -14.92
N SER A 85 -15.03 6.53 -13.65
CA SER A 85 -16.04 6.62 -12.60
C SER A 85 -16.39 8.08 -12.31
N PRO A 86 -17.67 8.50 -12.45
CA PRO A 86 -18.07 9.87 -12.17
C PRO A 86 -17.97 10.13 -10.66
N SER A 87 -16.92 10.81 -10.22
CA SER A 87 -16.90 11.39 -8.88
C SER A 87 -17.91 12.55 -8.84
N PRO A 88 -18.82 12.59 -7.86
CA PRO A 88 -19.78 13.68 -7.71
C PRO A 88 -19.10 15.03 -7.41
N SER A 89 -17.83 15.03 -6.97
CA SER A 89 -16.93 16.19 -7.00
C SER A 89 -15.49 15.80 -6.66
N PRO A 90 -14.52 15.90 -7.59
CA PRO A 90 -13.15 15.37 -7.39
C PRO A 90 -12.38 16.07 -6.26
N THR A 91 -12.68 17.33 -5.97
CA THR A 91 -12.01 18.13 -4.92
C THR A 91 -12.43 17.72 -3.50
N VAL A 92 -13.72 17.39 -3.29
CA VAL A 92 -14.24 17.00 -1.97
C VAL A 92 -13.76 15.60 -1.58
N ASP A 93 -13.66 14.71 -2.56
CA ASP A 93 -13.16 13.34 -2.35
C ASP A 93 -11.65 13.34 -2.08
N PHE A 94 -10.86 14.19 -2.76
CA PHE A 94 -9.42 14.29 -2.52
C PHE A 94 -9.10 14.80 -1.10
N ILE A 95 -9.76 15.86 -0.65
CA ILE A 95 -9.58 16.39 0.72
C ILE A 95 -10.03 15.35 1.74
N SER A 96 -11.15 14.66 1.49
CA SER A 96 -11.67 13.62 2.39
C SER A 96 -10.75 12.41 2.46
N ALA A 97 -10.26 11.92 1.32
CA ALA A 97 -9.34 10.78 1.20
C ALA A 97 -7.98 11.08 1.84
N ILE A 98 -7.41 12.26 1.57
CA ILE A 98 -6.19 12.72 2.25
C ILE A 98 -6.44 12.84 3.76
N GLY A 99 -7.55 13.43 4.16
CA GLY A 99 -7.94 13.52 5.57
C GLY A 99 -8.10 12.15 6.23
N GLU A 100 -8.60 11.15 5.51
CA GLU A 100 -8.71 9.76 5.99
C GLU A 100 -7.33 9.09 6.09
N MET A 101 -6.45 9.27 5.10
CA MET A 101 -5.07 8.78 5.17
C MET A 101 -4.32 9.34 6.39
N PHE A 102 -4.50 10.62 6.70
CA PHE A 102 -3.91 11.24 7.89
C PHE A 102 -4.57 10.76 9.19
N ARG A 103 -5.90 10.62 9.23
CA ARG A 103 -6.63 10.08 10.40
C ARG A 103 -6.21 8.63 10.72
N THR A 104 -6.10 7.78 9.70
CA THR A 104 -5.69 6.38 9.85
C THR A 104 -4.23 6.25 10.27
N ARG A 105 -3.33 7.12 9.79
CA ARG A 105 -1.93 7.16 10.25
C ARG A 105 -1.78 7.66 11.68
N ILE A 106 -2.62 8.58 12.14
CA ILE A 106 -2.61 9.07 13.53
C ILE A 106 -3.15 8.00 14.51
N MET A 107 -4.08 7.15 14.09
CA MET A 107 -4.67 6.09 14.94
C MET A 107 -3.77 4.85 15.10
N VAL A 108 -2.79 4.62 14.21
CA VAL A 108 -1.81 3.51 14.35
C VAL A 108 -0.67 3.89 15.30
N VAL A 109 -0.36 5.18 15.48
CA VAL A 109 0.65 5.63 16.46
C VAL A 109 0.09 5.75 17.89
N THR A 110 -1.23 5.74 18.07
CA THR A 110 -1.87 5.85 19.39
C THR A 110 -2.56 4.58 19.86
N SER A 111 -2.55 3.49 19.10
CA SER A 111 -3.01 2.17 19.56
C SER A 111 -1.90 1.40 20.29
N ALA A 112 -1.24 2.07 21.23
CA ALA A 112 -0.81 1.47 22.49
C ALA A 112 -1.81 1.89 23.58
N SER A 113 -3.07 1.45 23.44
CA SER A 113 -4.03 1.27 24.53
C SER A 113 -5.35 0.74 23.95
N SER A 114 -5.64 -0.51 24.24
CA SER A 114 -6.94 -1.14 23.98
C SER A 114 -8.09 -0.32 24.59
N PRO A 115 -9.27 -0.35 23.96
CA PRO A 115 -10.50 -0.49 24.72
C PRO A 115 -11.22 -1.74 24.20
N ALA A 116 -10.96 -2.88 24.82
CA ALA A 116 -11.86 -4.01 24.68
C ALA A 116 -13.17 -3.62 25.38
N ALA A 117 -14.24 -3.48 24.60
CA ALA A 117 -15.59 -3.29 25.09
C ALA A 117 -16.01 -4.45 26.03
N PRO A 118 -16.91 -4.21 27.01
CA PRO A 118 -17.30 -5.21 27.98
C PRO A 118 -18.15 -6.29 27.30
N VAL A 119 -17.62 -7.51 27.24
CA VAL A 119 -18.40 -8.69 26.88
C VAL A 119 -19.23 -9.08 28.11
N SER A 120 -20.55 -9.09 27.96
CA SER A 120 -21.48 -9.60 28.97
C SER A 120 -21.23 -11.11 29.15
N ILE A 121 -20.57 -11.48 30.25
CA ILE A 121 -20.32 -12.87 30.62
C ILE A 121 -21.26 -13.22 31.78
N LYS A 122 -22.12 -14.22 31.54
CA LYS A 122 -22.96 -14.83 32.58
C LYS A 122 -22.04 -15.37 33.68
N THR A 123 -22.31 -14.95 34.91
CA THR A 123 -21.69 -15.49 36.13
C THR A 123 -21.91 -17.00 36.19
N VAL A 124 -20.82 -17.77 36.14
CA VAL A 124 -20.81 -19.14 36.65
C VAL A 124 -19.78 -19.20 37.78
N ASP A 125 -20.20 -19.88 38.82
CA ASP A 125 -19.65 -19.95 40.16
C ASP A 125 -18.28 -20.64 40.20
N GLY A 126 -17.40 -20.17 41.09
CA GLY A 126 -16.25 -20.88 41.67
C GLY A 126 -15.12 -21.40 40.76
N GLY A 127 -13.94 -20.77 40.84
CA GLY A 127 -12.65 -21.47 40.58
C GLY A 127 -11.56 -20.65 39.89
N ALA A 128 -10.34 -20.70 40.46
CA ALA A 128 -9.10 -19.98 40.12
C ALA A 128 -8.78 -19.67 38.64
N ILE A 129 -8.23 -18.48 38.40
CA ILE A 129 -7.76 -17.98 37.10
C ILE A 129 -6.40 -18.60 36.74
N CYS A 130 -6.29 -19.32 35.62
CA CYS A 130 -5.01 -19.72 35.05
C CYS A 130 -4.33 -18.53 34.35
N ALA A 131 -3.19 -18.08 34.86
CA ALA A 131 -2.43 -16.91 34.36
C ALA A 131 -1.61 -17.16 33.08
N ALA A 132 -1.96 -18.13 32.24
CA ALA A 132 -1.16 -18.48 31.06
C ALA A 132 -2.03 -18.64 29.81
N MET A 133 -2.47 -17.51 29.23
CA MET A 133 -2.87 -17.47 27.82
C MET A 133 -2.45 -16.14 27.19
N VAL A 134 -1.13 -15.88 27.18
CA VAL A 134 -0.56 -14.72 26.47
C VAL A 134 0.46 -15.12 25.40
N ILE A 135 0.89 -16.37 25.28
CA ILE A 135 1.75 -16.77 24.16
C ILE A 135 1.25 -18.09 23.61
N GLY A 136 0.85 -18.06 22.33
CA GLY A 136 0.43 -19.25 21.58
C GLY A 136 1.57 -20.27 21.50
N GLY A 137 1.57 -21.21 22.43
CA GLY A 137 2.38 -22.42 22.40
C GLY A 137 1.48 -23.64 22.50
N ASN A 138 1.67 -24.61 21.60
CA ASN A 138 1.10 -25.94 21.76
C ASN A 138 1.70 -26.57 23.02
N GLY A 139 0.98 -26.56 24.14
CA GLY A 139 1.40 -27.14 25.40
C GLY A 139 0.25 -27.87 26.07
N SER A 140 0.37 -29.19 26.18
CA SER A 140 -0.60 -30.11 26.76
C SER A 140 -0.93 -29.77 28.22
N CYS A 141 -2.21 -29.85 28.58
CA CYS A 141 -2.68 -29.64 29.94
C CYS A 141 -2.09 -30.69 30.90
N LEU A 142 -1.38 -30.25 31.94
CA LEU A 142 -1.03 -31.11 33.08
C LEU A 142 -1.90 -30.72 34.28
N HIS A 143 -2.68 -31.67 34.79
CA HIS A 143 -3.48 -31.51 36.00
C HIS A 143 -2.58 -31.30 37.22
N ALA A 144 -2.81 -30.22 37.98
CA ALA A 144 -2.23 -30.07 39.30
C ALA A 144 -2.89 -31.07 40.26
N LEU A 145 -2.10 -31.99 40.81
CA LEU A 145 -2.50 -32.91 41.86
C LEU A 145 -2.78 -32.13 43.15
N SER A 146 -3.95 -32.40 43.75
CA SER A 146 -4.31 -31.92 45.07
C SER A 146 -3.43 -32.59 46.13
N GLY A 147 -2.82 -31.80 47.00
CA GLY A 147 -2.08 -32.28 48.17
C GLY A 147 -2.35 -31.35 49.34
N GLY A 148 -3.33 -31.71 50.16
CA GLY A 148 -3.53 -31.13 51.49
C GLY A 148 -2.76 -31.91 52.55
N VAL A 149 -2.39 -31.20 53.62
CA VAL A 149 -2.70 -31.49 55.04
C VAL A 149 -2.57 -30.18 55.83
#